data_AF-A0AAN9BU03-F1
#
_entry.id   AF-A0AAN9BU03-F1
#
_cell.length_a   1.000
_cell.length_b   1.000
_cell.length_c   1.000
_cell.angle_alpha   90.00
_cell.angle_beta   90.00
_cell.angle_gamma   90.00
#
_symmetry.space_group_name_H-M   'P 1'
#
loop_
_entity.id
_entity.type
_entity.pdbx_description
1 polymer ?
#
loop_
_entity_poly.entity_id
_entity_poly.type
_entity_poly.pdbx_seq_one_letter_code
_entity_poly.pdbx_strand_id
1 'polypeptide(L)'
;MSVHTLQVPSQSLHLRSPSPPAVAGRPSPQLNGAFAAIDSRSRSSRPGRQISASGRTTTSSTQPLTLSTVCQIRPMMSSDLPAVADLMRDEGWNVDFDNMAAVFEMQPLAQFVAQTMTGRIVGHCSSVCLDDSVGMLSYILVRRQNQKQGLGSQLMKVAKEALGGRIMAFFSVEDAVPFYKSRNFETRRFSALVRDFSLDPRDFADIEVDEKVTVMRARDVDFDKLNEYDSAVQGMDRAEYLKKWILRPSNVAFAALDSDSGDVLGYVSLSFFSGRWDVNPLYADSDDVAMRLLKQASQEVSESIRVFARIPADSVKGIKLFSRLRDTKHHRVLYLMSDKPLPNSSSDKIYSLSTVCYGLK
;
A
#
# COMPACT_ATOMS: atom_id res chain seq x y z
N MET A 1 34.79 29.34 77.34
CA MET A 1 33.56 29.51 76.55
C MET A 1 33.91 29.09 75.12
N SER A 2 34.13 27.82 74.79
CA SER A 2 33.24 26.63 74.87
C SER A 2 31.94 26.83 74.11
N VAL A 3 31.81 26.20 72.94
CA VAL A 3 30.75 25.25 72.53
C VAL A 3 31.29 24.51 71.28
N HIS A 4 31.86 23.30 71.43
CA HIS A 4 31.24 21.99 71.24
C HIS A 4 30.69 21.68 69.84
N THR A 5 31.51 20.94 69.09
CA THR A 5 31.15 20.10 67.95
C THR A 5 30.27 18.94 68.42
N LEU A 6 29.09 18.77 67.83
CA LEU A 6 28.25 17.60 67.98
C LEU A 6 28.00 16.98 66.60
N GLN A 7 28.52 15.77 66.44
CA GLN A 7 28.33 14.86 65.33
C GLN A 7 27.11 13.98 65.66
N VAL A 8 26.13 13.88 64.76
CA VAL A 8 24.94 13.00 64.88
C VAL A 8 24.63 12.41 63.49
N PRO A 9 24.21 11.14 63.37
CA PRO A 9 24.59 10.26 62.26
C PRO A 9 23.63 10.26 61.07
N SER A 10 24.16 9.81 59.93
CA SER A 10 23.46 9.48 58.70
C SER A 10 22.41 8.37 58.93
N GLN A 11 21.13 8.72 58.87
CA GLN A 11 20.05 7.79 58.60
C GLN A 11 19.61 7.92 57.14
N SER A 12 19.89 6.88 56.38
CA SER A 12 19.41 6.65 55.02
C SER A 12 17.90 6.40 55.03
N LEU A 13 17.12 7.41 54.67
CA LEU A 13 15.72 7.29 54.29
C LEU A 13 15.65 6.76 52.85
N HIS A 14 15.44 5.45 52.70
CA HIS A 14 14.98 4.88 51.44
C HIS A 14 13.55 5.34 51.16
N LEU A 15 13.41 6.42 50.42
CA LEU A 15 12.17 6.75 49.71
C LEU A 15 11.97 5.71 48.61
N ARG A 16 11.12 4.72 48.88
CA ARG A 16 10.55 3.87 47.83
C ARG A 16 9.70 4.74 46.91
N SER A 17 10.10 4.86 45.66
CA SER A 17 9.26 5.39 44.59
C SER A 17 7.96 4.59 44.51
N PRO A 18 6.79 5.23 44.33
CA PRO A 18 5.53 4.52 44.19
C PRO A 18 5.53 3.68 42.91
N SER A 19 5.16 2.41 43.03
CA SER A 19 4.95 1.51 41.91
C SER A 19 3.89 2.08 40.96
N PRO A 20 4.05 1.95 39.63
CA PRO A 20 3.02 2.35 38.68
C PRO A 20 1.77 1.46 38.86
N PRO A 21 0.55 1.99 38.60
CA PRO A 21 -0.67 1.23 38.75
C PRO A 21 -0.70 0.02 37.80
N ALA A 22 -1.20 -1.10 38.31
CA ALA A 22 -1.39 -2.33 37.56
C ALA A 22 -2.28 -2.08 36.34
N VAL A 23 -1.71 -2.26 35.14
CA VAL A 23 -2.45 -2.27 33.89
C VAL A 23 -3.33 -3.50 33.88
N ALA A 24 -4.65 -3.30 33.96
CA ALA A 24 -5.64 -4.34 33.76
C ALA A 24 -5.37 -5.03 32.41
N GLY A 25 -5.15 -6.34 32.45
CA GLY A 25 -4.85 -7.16 31.29
C GLY A 25 -5.91 -6.98 30.19
N ARG A 26 -5.48 -6.50 29.02
CA ARG A 26 -6.30 -6.57 27.82
C ARG A 26 -6.46 -8.05 27.44
N PRO A 27 -7.68 -8.53 27.13
CA PRO A 27 -7.86 -9.91 26.72
C PRO A 27 -7.11 -10.16 25.41
N SER A 28 -6.42 -11.29 25.35
CA SER A 28 -5.75 -11.80 24.15
C SER A 28 -6.71 -11.83 22.97
N PRO A 29 -6.34 -11.33 21.78
CA PRO A 29 -7.17 -11.51 20.60
C PRO A 29 -7.25 -13.00 20.29
N GLN A 30 -8.45 -13.56 20.44
CA GLN A 30 -8.76 -14.92 19.99
C GLN A 30 -8.63 -14.95 18.46
N LEU A 31 -7.54 -15.54 17.98
CA LEU A 31 -7.35 -15.90 16.58
C LEU A 31 -8.30 -17.05 16.22
N ASN A 32 -9.56 -16.73 15.95
CA ASN A 32 -10.50 -17.67 15.36
C ASN A 32 -10.45 -17.59 13.83
N GLY A 33 -9.78 -18.59 13.25
CA GLY A 33 -10.24 -19.33 12.07
C GLY A 33 -10.48 -18.55 10.77
N ALA A 34 -9.41 -18.31 10.00
CA ALA A 34 -9.53 -18.11 8.54
C ALA A 34 -8.27 -18.50 7.74
N PHE A 35 -7.35 -19.28 8.31
CA PHE A 35 -6.16 -19.78 7.61
C PHE A 35 -6.30 -21.28 7.29
N ALA A 36 -7.26 -21.63 6.42
CA ALA A 36 -7.31 -22.95 5.77
C ALA A 36 -8.41 -22.99 4.69
N ALA A 37 -8.33 -22.18 3.62
CA ALA A 37 -9.23 -22.35 2.48
C ALA A 37 -8.74 -21.67 1.19
N ILE A 38 -7.45 -21.71 0.86
CA ILE A 38 -6.99 -21.40 -0.50
C ILE A 38 -5.87 -22.37 -0.86
N ASP A 39 -6.21 -23.66 -0.90
CA ASP A 39 -5.55 -24.57 -1.81
C ASP A 39 -6.49 -25.75 -2.11
N SER A 40 -6.43 -26.24 -3.34
CA SER A 40 -7.31 -27.26 -3.94
C SER A 40 -8.70 -26.79 -4.41
N ARG A 41 -8.83 -26.63 -5.75
CA ARG A 41 -9.77 -27.39 -6.59
C ARG A 41 -9.68 -26.88 -8.05
N SER A 42 -8.57 -27.18 -8.71
CA SER A 42 -8.52 -27.33 -10.16
C SER A 42 -8.41 -28.82 -10.49
N ARG A 43 -9.56 -29.51 -10.59
CA ARG A 43 -9.62 -30.77 -11.34
C ARG A 43 -10.88 -30.81 -12.19
N SER A 44 -10.61 -30.92 -13.48
CA SER A 44 -11.48 -31.22 -14.60
C SER A 44 -12.54 -32.29 -14.31
N SER A 45 -13.74 -32.10 -14.83
CA SER A 45 -14.67 -33.18 -15.12
C SER A 45 -15.25 -33.02 -16.53
N ARG A 46 -14.99 -34.03 -17.36
CA ARG A 46 -15.69 -34.34 -18.62
C ARG A 46 -16.90 -35.26 -18.31
N PRO A 47 -17.84 -35.44 -19.25
CA PRO A 47 -19.26 -35.66 -18.95
C PRO A 47 -19.65 -37.14 -18.86
N GLY A 48 -20.71 -37.43 -18.12
CA GLY A 48 -21.30 -38.77 -18.04
C GLY A 48 -22.72 -38.81 -17.48
N ARG A 49 -23.67 -39.04 -18.42
CA ARG A 49 -24.87 -39.90 -18.34
C ARG A 49 -26.11 -39.48 -17.53
N GLN A 50 -27.22 -39.49 -18.28
CA GLN A 50 -28.64 -39.39 -17.91
C GLN A 50 -29.07 -40.33 -16.78
N ILE A 51 -29.95 -39.84 -15.90
CA ILE A 51 -31.08 -40.59 -15.35
C ILE A 51 -32.30 -39.65 -15.29
N SER A 52 -33.41 -40.14 -15.83
CA SER A 52 -34.75 -39.55 -15.83
C SER A 52 -35.47 -39.78 -14.49
N ALA A 53 -36.16 -38.76 -13.98
CA ALA A 53 -37.31 -38.96 -13.10
C ALA A 53 -38.30 -37.80 -13.23
N SER A 54 -39.52 -38.15 -13.58
CA SER A 54 -40.69 -37.31 -13.72
C SER A 54 -41.16 -36.76 -12.37
N GLY A 55 -41.40 -35.45 -12.30
CA GLY A 55 -42.12 -34.81 -11.22
C GLY A 55 -42.76 -33.52 -11.73
N ARG A 56 -44.09 -33.55 -11.97
CA ARG A 56 -44.88 -32.34 -12.16
C ARG A 56 -44.97 -31.62 -10.82
N THR A 57 -44.39 -30.44 -10.73
CA THR A 57 -44.66 -29.50 -9.66
C THR A 57 -44.91 -28.15 -10.32
N THR A 58 -46.16 -27.72 -10.31
CA THR A 58 -46.58 -26.37 -10.71
C THR A 58 -46.03 -25.39 -9.68
N THR A 59 -44.85 -24.85 -9.93
CA THR A 59 -44.30 -23.74 -9.15
C THR A 59 -44.70 -22.44 -9.82
N SER A 60 -45.47 -21.65 -9.08
CA SER A 60 -45.74 -20.24 -9.32
C SER A 60 -44.42 -19.52 -9.62
N SER A 61 -44.22 -19.17 -10.89
CA SER A 61 -43.14 -18.30 -11.35
C SER A 61 -43.43 -16.87 -10.90
N THR A 62 -43.16 -16.58 -9.65
CA THR A 62 -42.96 -15.20 -9.20
C THR A 62 -41.46 -14.94 -9.33
N GLN A 63 -41.01 -14.63 -10.56
CA GLN A 63 -39.72 -13.98 -10.72
C GLN A 63 -39.79 -12.67 -9.95
N PRO A 64 -38.88 -12.39 -9.00
CA PRO A 64 -38.70 -11.02 -8.56
C PRO A 64 -38.29 -10.25 -9.81
N LEU A 65 -39.04 -9.20 -10.12
CA LEU A 65 -38.62 -8.19 -11.08
C LEU A 65 -37.24 -7.71 -10.63
N THR A 66 -36.19 -8.24 -11.23
CA THR A 66 -34.87 -7.66 -11.12
C THR A 66 -34.99 -6.33 -11.84
N LEU A 67 -35.24 -5.27 -11.07
CA LEU A 67 -34.89 -3.92 -11.51
C LEU A 67 -33.47 -4.06 -12.02
N SER A 68 -33.31 -4.06 -13.35
CA SER A 68 -32.03 -3.92 -14.02
C SER A 68 -31.32 -2.85 -13.21
N THR A 69 -30.20 -3.18 -12.58
CA THR A 69 -29.57 -2.31 -11.58
C THR A 69 -28.94 -1.16 -12.34
N VAL A 70 -29.76 -0.24 -12.81
CA VAL A 70 -29.35 0.98 -13.49
C VAL A 70 -28.46 1.67 -12.48
N CYS A 71 -27.19 1.77 -12.83
CA CYS A 71 -26.21 2.49 -12.04
C CYS A 71 -25.82 3.74 -12.81
N GLN A 72 -25.68 4.82 -12.09
CA GLN A 72 -25.10 6.05 -12.60
C GLN A 72 -23.60 6.05 -12.28
N ILE A 73 -22.78 6.37 -13.28
CA ILE A 73 -21.38 6.75 -13.05
C ILE A 73 -21.33 8.25 -12.82
N ARG A 74 -20.69 8.68 -11.75
CA ARG A 74 -20.53 10.10 -11.41
C ARG A 74 -19.20 10.36 -10.69
N PRO A 75 -18.73 11.61 -10.65
CA PRO A 75 -17.64 12.00 -9.77
C PRO A 75 -17.93 11.60 -8.32
N MET A 76 -16.88 11.18 -7.63
CA MET A 76 -16.90 10.88 -6.21
C MET A 76 -16.98 12.17 -5.40
N MET A 77 -17.73 12.16 -4.30
CA MET A 77 -17.78 13.24 -3.32
C MET A 77 -17.08 12.80 -2.03
N SER A 78 -16.66 13.76 -1.20
CA SER A 78 -16.05 13.43 0.11
C SER A 78 -16.98 12.58 0.99
N SER A 79 -18.30 12.75 0.87
CA SER A 79 -19.29 11.95 1.59
C SER A 79 -19.38 10.49 1.14
N ASP A 80 -18.82 10.15 -0.04
CA ASP A 80 -18.77 8.77 -0.53
C ASP A 80 -17.58 7.98 0.05
N LEU A 81 -16.57 8.64 0.65
CA LEU A 81 -15.37 8.00 1.19
C LEU A 81 -15.68 6.80 2.12
N PRO A 82 -16.60 6.92 3.11
CA PRO A 82 -16.96 5.78 3.95
C PRO A 82 -17.58 4.62 3.16
N ALA A 83 -18.46 4.91 2.20
CA ALA A 83 -19.13 3.88 1.40
C ALA A 83 -18.17 3.17 0.44
N VAL A 84 -17.19 3.88 -0.11
CA VAL A 84 -16.10 3.30 -0.89
C VAL A 84 -15.20 2.44 -0.01
N ALA A 85 -14.91 2.89 1.22
CA ALA A 85 -14.14 2.11 2.17
C ALA A 85 -14.82 0.78 2.53
N ASP A 86 -16.13 0.83 2.78
CA ASP A 86 -16.95 -0.36 3.03
C ASP A 86 -17.00 -1.28 1.80
N LEU A 87 -17.16 -0.73 0.59
CA LEU A 87 -17.11 -1.52 -0.65
C LEU A 87 -15.79 -2.29 -0.79
N MET A 88 -14.65 -1.63 -0.56
CA MET A 88 -13.35 -2.28 -0.66
C MET A 88 -13.19 -3.36 0.41
N ARG A 89 -13.59 -3.08 1.65
CA ARG A 89 -13.56 -4.06 2.75
C ARG A 89 -14.42 -5.29 2.44
N ASP A 90 -15.65 -5.07 1.98
CA ASP A 90 -16.61 -6.13 1.61
C ASP A 90 -16.06 -7.03 0.49
N GLU A 91 -15.37 -6.45 -0.48
CA GLU A 91 -14.75 -7.18 -1.60
C GLU A 91 -13.36 -7.75 -1.26
N GLY A 92 -12.93 -7.63 0.00
CA GLY A 92 -11.66 -8.17 0.49
C GLY A 92 -10.42 -7.42 0.00
N TRP A 93 -10.59 -6.18 -0.47
CA TRP A 93 -9.47 -5.32 -0.84
C TRP A 93 -8.80 -4.77 0.41
N ASN A 94 -7.57 -5.23 0.65
CA ASN A 94 -6.72 -4.71 1.70
C ASN A 94 -5.97 -3.47 1.17
N VAL A 95 -6.52 -2.29 1.41
CA VAL A 95 -5.95 -1.00 1.01
C VAL A 95 -5.72 -0.10 2.20
N ASP A 96 -4.77 0.82 2.06
CA ASP A 96 -4.66 1.95 2.98
C ASP A 96 -5.74 3.00 2.61
N PHE A 97 -6.76 3.11 3.44
CA PHE A 97 -7.86 4.05 3.21
C PHE A 97 -7.45 5.50 3.41
N ASP A 98 -6.47 5.78 4.25
CA ASP A 98 -5.97 7.13 4.43
C ASP A 98 -5.17 7.57 3.19
N ASN A 99 -4.41 6.66 2.56
CA ASN A 99 -3.80 6.93 1.25
C ASN A 99 -4.86 7.28 0.22
N MET A 100 -5.92 6.47 0.15
CA MET A 100 -7.01 6.68 -0.80
C MET A 100 -7.71 8.03 -0.55
N ALA A 101 -7.96 8.39 0.71
CA ALA A 101 -8.54 9.68 1.08
C ALA A 101 -7.61 10.85 0.71
N ALA A 102 -6.31 10.74 1.00
CA ALA A 102 -5.34 11.75 0.60
C ALA A 102 -5.26 11.92 -0.93
N VAL A 103 -5.28 10.81 -1.68
CA VAL A 103 -5.35 10.82 -3.16
C VAL A 103 -6.62 11.50 -3.65
N PHE A 104 -7.77 11.23 -3.03
CA PHE A 104 -9.02 11.92 -3.33
C PHE A 104 -8.92 13.42 -3.07
N GLU A 105 -8.32 13.85 -1.95
CA GLU A 105 -8.17 15.27 -1.65
C GLU A 105 -7.26 16.02 -2.63
N MET A 106 -6.19 15.38 -3.11
CA MET A 106 -5.29 16.00 -4.09
C MET A 106 -5.90 16.05 -5.49
N GLN A 107 -6.65 15.01 -5.89
CA GLN A 107 -7.22 14.91 -7.23
C GLN A 107 -8.71 14.49 -7.23
N PRO A 108 -9.61 15.30 -6.65
CA PRO A 108 -11.01 14.90 -6.45
C PRO A 108 -11.78 14.72 -7.76
N LEU A 109 -11.41 15.49 -8.80
CA LEU A 109 -12.07 15.45 -10.11
C LEU A 109 -11.76 14.18 -10.90
N ALA A 110 -10.81 13.38 -10.43
CA ALA A 110 -10.32 12.21 -11.12
C ALA A 110 -10.69 10.92 -10.36
N GLN A 111 -11.70 11.00 -9.48
CA GLN A 111 -12.24 9.88 -8.69
C GLN A 111 -13.71 9.69 -9.05
N PHE A 112 -14.12 8.45 -9.31
CA PHE A 112 -15.48 8.14 -9.76
C PHE A 112 -16.10 7.00 -8.96
N VAL A 113 -17.43 7.01 -8.90
CA VAL A 113 -18.21 5.95 -8.29
C VAL A 113 -19.33 5.49 -9.22
N ALA A 114 -19.68 4.20 -9.11
CA ALA A 114 -20.90 3.65 -9.66
C ALA A 114 -21.94 3.56 -8.54
N GLN A 115 -23.06 4.27 -8.71
CA GLN A 115 -24.13 4.36 -7.73
C GLN A 115 -25.44 3.77 -8.27
N THR A 116 -26.11 2.91 -7.52
CA THR A 116 -27.44 2.40 -7.87
C THR A 116 -28.49 3.51 -7.79
N MET A 117 -29.66 3.32 -8.42
CA MET A 117 -30.80 4.24 -8.25
C MET A 117 -31.25 4.42 -6.80
N THR A 118 -30.95 3.46 -5.92
CA THR A 118 -31.23 3.55 -4.48
C THR A 118 -30.16 4.31 -3.68
N GLY A 119 -29.15 4.87 -4.36
CA GLY A 119 -28.07 5.64 -3.75
C GLY A 119 -26.87 4.82 -3.27
N ARG A 120 -26.87 3.49 -3.43
CA ARG A 120 -25.78 2.63 -2.94
C ARG A 120 -24.56 2.67 -3.86
N ILE A 121 -23.37 2.88 -3.29
CA ILE A 121 -22.12 2.75 -4.03
C ILE A 121 -21.80 1.27 -4.26
N VAL A 122 -21.64 0.88 -5.53
CA VAL A 122 -21.38 -0.49 -5.97
C VAL A 122 -20.13 -0.61 -6.83
N GLY A 123 -19.44 0.49 -7.12
CA GLY A 123 -18.17 0.48 -7.82
C GLY A 123 -17.41 1.79 -7.60
N HIS A 124 -16.10 1.74 -7.80
CA HIS A 124 -15.22 2.89 -7.67
C HIS A 124 -14.04 2.72 -8.63
N CYS A 125 -13.49 3.85 -9.09
CA CYS A 125 -12.15 3.92 -9.66
C CYS A 125 -11.50 5.27 -9.33
N SER A 126 -10.18 5.25 -9.33
CA SER A 126 -9.29 6.40 -9.17
C SER A 126 -8.47 6.55 -10.44
N SER A 127 -8.37 7.76 -10.97
CA SER A 127 -7.41 8.13 -12.00
C SER A 127 -6.58 9.29 -11.46
N VAL A 128 -5.26 9.19 -11.46
CA VAL A 128 -4.37 10.21 -10.94
C VAL A 128 -3.52 10.71 -12.09
N CYS A 129 -3.56 12.01 -12.38
CA CYS A 129 -2.58 12.61 -13.29
C CYS A 129 -1.25 12.70 -12.55
N LEU A 130 -0.23 12.00 -13.05
CA LEU A 130 1.11 12.13 -12.50
C LEU A 130 1.72 13.44 -13.00
N ASP A 131 1.69 13.65 -14.31
CA ASP A 131 2.13 14.87 -14.98
C ASP A 131 1.38 15.03 -16.32
N ASP A 132 1.88 15.88 -17.22
CA ASP A 132 1.25 16.14 -18.52
C ASP A 132 1.29 14.97 -19.51
N SER A 133 2.06 13.92 -19.20
CA SER A 133 2.28 12.78 -20.09
C SER A 133 1.66 11.48 -19.59
N VAL A 134 1.61 11.24 -18.28
CA VAL A 134 1.17 9.96 -17.69
C VAL A 134 0.10 10.17 -16.63
N GLY A 135 -0.88 9.26 -16.62
CA GLY A 135 -1.85 9.12 -15.55
C GLY A 135 -2.01 7.67 -15.12
N MET A 136 -2.27 7.47 -13.83
CA MET A 136 -2.42 6.18 -13.19
C MET A 136 -3.87 5.88 -12.90
N LEU A 137 -4.42 4.82 -13.49
CA LEU A 137 -5.66 4.21 -13.05
C LEU A 137 -5.38 3.32 -11.82
N SER A 138 -6.21 3.44 -10.81
CA SER A 138 -6.09 2.75 -9.52
C SER A 138 -7.46 2.43 -8.95
N TYR A 139 -7.49 1.53 -7.97
CA TYR A 139 -8.70 1.21 -7.19
C TYR A 139 -9.96 0.93 -8.04
N ILE A 140 -9.80 0.33 -9.23
CA ILE A 140 -10.94 -0.04 -10.08
C ILE A 140 -11.58 -1.33 -9.59
N LEU A 141 -12.75 -1.20 -8.97
CA LEU A 141 -13.52 -2.33 -8.47
C LEU A 141 -15.03 -2.14 -8.64
N VAL A 142 -15.72 -3.26 -8.75
CA VAL A 142 -17.19 -3.33 -8.77
C VAL A 142 -17.59 -4.46 -7.83
N ARG A 143 -18.59 -4.21 -6.98
CA ARG A 143 -19.18 -5.18 -6.05
C ARG A 143 -19.54 -6.46 -6.81
N ARG A 144 -19.21 -7.63 -6.27
CA ARG A 144 -19.34 -8.93 -6.96
C ARG A 144 -20.72 -9.17 -7.58
N GLN A 145 -21.77 -8.79 -6.86
CA GLN A 145 -23.16 -8.92 -7.31
C GLN A 145 -23.52 -8.02 -8.50
N ASN A 146 -22.75 -6.97 -8.75
CA ASN A 146 -22.94 -5.99 -9.82
C ASN A 146 -21.91 -6.15 -10.96
N GLN A 147 -21.02 -7.13 -10.87
CA GLN A 147 -20.04 -7.43 -11.93
C GLN A 147 -20.72 -8.03 -13.17
N LYS A 148 -19.98 -8.06 -14.29
CA LYS A 148 -20.43 -8.56 -15.59
C LYS A 148 -21.59 -7.78 -16.22
N GLN A 149 -21.90 -6.59 -15.70
CA GLN A 149 -22.91 -5.65 -16.22
C GLN A 149 -22.28 -4.45 -16.96
N GLY A 150 -20.98 -4.51 -17.27
CA GLY A 150 -20.26 -3.44 -17.96
C GLY A 150 -19.80 -2.26 -17.08
N LEU A 151 -20.17 -2.22 -15.80
CA LEU A 151 -19.83 -1.11 -14.88
C LEU A 151 -18.33 -0.80 -14.80
N GLY A 152 -17.48 -1.83 -14.71
CA GLY A 152 -16.02 -1.62 -14.70
C GLY A 152 -15.51 -0.97 -15.99
N SER A 153 -16.10 -1.31 -17.15
CA SER A 153 -15.75 -0.67 -18.42
C SER A 153 -16.24 0.79 -18.49
N GLN A 154 -17.40 1.09 -17.90
CA GLN A 154 -17.90 2.47 -17.82
C GLN A 154 -17.05 3.33 -16.87
N LEU A 155 -16.65 2.80 -15.71
CA LEU A 155 -15.72 3.44 -14.78
C LEU A 155 -14.37 3.72 -15.45
N MET A 156 -13.82 2.74 -16.17
CA MET A 156 -12.56 2.92 -16.90
C MET A 156 -12.69 3.97 -18.02
N LYS A 157 -13.86 4.07 -18.67
CA LYS A 157 -14.11 5.08 -19.71
C LYS A 157 -14.05 6.49 -19.13
N VAL A 158 -14.77 6.78 -18.04
CA VAL A 158 -14.76 8.13 -17.43
C VAL A 158 -13.39 8.47 -16.84
N ALA A 159 -12.68 7.49 -16.29
CA ALA A 159 -11.30 7.66 -15.84
C ALA A 159 -10.37 8.03 -17.00
N LYS A 160 -10.50 7.35 -18.15
CA LYS A 160 -9.72 7.67 -19.35
C LYS A 160 -10.04 9.08 -19.87
N GLU A 161 -11.31 9.47 -19.87
CA GLU A 161 -11.73 10.83 -20.25
C GLU A 161 -11.10 11.89 -19.33
N ALA A 162 -11.06 11.63 -18.01
CA ALA A 162 -10.42 12.52 -17.03
C ALA A 162 -8.91 12.64 -17.22
N LEU A 163 -8.22 11.57 -17.64
CA LEU A 163 -6.80 11.61 -17.96
C LEU A 163 -6.50 12.36 -19.27
N GLY A 164 -7.49 12.52 -20.15
CA GLY A 164 -7.35 13.22 -21.42
C GLY A 164 -6.35 12.55 -22.37
N GLY A 165 -5.39 13.33 -22.89
CA GLY A 165 -4.39 12.84 -23.86
C GLY A 165 -3.27 11.97 -23.28
N ARG A 166 -3.17 11.90 -21.95
CA ARG A 166 -2.11 11.20 -21.21
C ARG A 166 -2.09 9.69 -21.51
N ILE A 167 -0.95 9.07 -21.25
CA ILE A 167 -0.82 7.61 -21.21
C ILE A 167 -1.57 7.12 -19.97
N MET A 168 -2.48 6.16 -20.14
CA MET A 168 -3.16 5.52 -19.02
C MET A 168 -2.41 4.27 -18.62
N ALA A 169 -1.80 4.29 -17.43
CA ALA A 169 -1.07 3.17 -16.85
C ALA A 169 -1.74 2.66 -15.56
N PHE A 170 -1.48 1.41 -15.18
CA PHE A 170 -1.95 0.82 -13.93
C PHE A 170 -1.24 -0.49 -13.62
N PHE A 171 -1.35 -0.92 -12.37
CA PHE A 171 -0.94 -2.27 -11.96
C PHE A 171 -2.12 -3.25 -12.04
N SER A 172 -1.98 -4.28 -12.87
CA SER A 172 -2.93 -5.39 -12.98
C SER A 172 -2.48 -6.59 -12.16
N VAL A 173 -3.42 -7.30 -11.53
CA VAL A 173 -3.18 -8.68 -11.10
C VAL A 173 -3.10 -9.60 -12.32
N GLU A 174 -2.43 -10.73 -12.17
CA GLU A 174 -2.18 -11.71 -13.24
C GLU A 174 -3.46 -12.14 -13.98
N ASP A 175 -4.49 -12.54 -13.23
CA ASP A 175 -5.76 -13.03 -13.79
C ASP A 175 -6.48 -12.00 -14.67
N ALA A 176 -6.23 -10.70 -14.46
CA ALA A 176 -6.85 -9.63 -15.22
C ALA A 176 -6.04 -9.19 -16.44
N VAL A 177 -4.79 -9.65 -16.60
CA VAL A 177 -3.93 -9.28 -17.74
C VAL A 177 -4.57 -9.62 -19.09
N PRO A 178 -5.15 -10.82 -19.33
CA PRO A 178 -5.80 -11.12 -20.62
C PRO A 178 -6.96 -10.19 -20.94
N PHE A 179 -7.73 -9.79 -19.91
CA PHE A 179 -8.84 -8.85 -20.07
C PHE A 179 -8.35 -7.48 -20.57
N TYR A 180 -7.25 -6.96 -20.01
CA TYR A 180 -6.68 -5.68 -20.42
C TYR A 180 -5.96 -5.76 -21.77
N LYS A 181 -5.30 -6.87 -22.09
CA LYS A 181 -4.71 -7.10 -23.43
C LYS A 181 -5.75 -7.05 -24.53
N SER A 182 -6.94 -7.61 -24.31
CA SER A 182 -8.06 -7.51 -25.27
C SER A 182 -8.58 -6.08 -25.49
N ARG A 183 -8.11 -5.10 -24.71
CA ARG A 183 -8.48 -3.68 -24.75
C ARG A 183 -7.29 -2.77 -25.11
N ASN A 184 -6.30 -3.31 -25.82
CA ASN A 184 -5.12 -2.58 -26.31
C ASN A 184 -4.19 -2.07 -25.20
N PHE A 185 -4.21 -2.68 -24.01
CA PHE A 185 -3.17 -2.48 -23.02
C PHE A 185 -2.09 -3.54 -23.17
N GLU A 186 -0.84 -3.14 -22.97
CA GLU A 186 0.28 -4.06 -22.99
C GLU A 186 0.96 -4.09 -21.62
N THR A 187 1.50 -5.25 -21.26
CA THR A 187 2.42 -5.36 -20.12
C THR A 187 3.69 -4.57 -20.44
N ARG A 188 4.12 -3.74 -19.49
CA ARG A 188 5.26 -2.83 -19.63
C ARG A 188 6.46 -3.29 -18.81
N ARG A 189 7.48 -2.43 -18.82
CA ARG A 189 8.88 -2.66 -18.43
C ARG A 189 9.06 -3.56 -17.21
N PHE A 190 8.38 -3.28 -16.10
CA PHE A 190 8.54 -4.07 -14.89
C PHE A 190 7.20 -4.48 -14.28
N SER A 191 7.20 -5.67 -13.70
CA SER A 191 6.18 -6.09 -12.74
C SER A 191 6.63 -5.71 -11.32
N ALA A 192 5.72 -5.46 -10.40
CA ALA A 192 6.03 -5.35 -8.99
C ALA A 192 5.92 -6.73 -8.33
N LEU A 193 7.04 -7.20 -7.79
CA LEU A 193 7.13 -8.39 -6.97
C LEU A 193 6.65 -8.04 -5.56
N VAL A 194 5.47 -8.53 -5.18
CA VAL A 194 4.98 -8.35 -3.81
C VAL A 194 5.59 -9.43 -2.93
N ARG A 195 6.31 -9.00 -1.89
CA ARG A 195 6.98 -9.88 -0.93
C ARG A 195 6.53 -9.55 0.47
N ASP A 196 6.11 -10.57 1.22
CA ASP A 196 5.90 -10.47 2.66
C ASP A 196 7.18 -10.93 3.37
N PHE A 197 7.63 -10.25 4.41
CA PHE A 197 8.81 -10.58 5.20
C PHE A 197 8.62 -10.15 6.67
N SER A 198 9.54 -10.60 7.53
CA SER A 198 9.67 -10.13 8.91
C SER A 198 10.73 -9.03 8.94
N LEU A 199 10.41 -7.86 9.50
CA LEU A 199 11.37 -6.76 9.65
C LEU A 199 11.90 -6.75 11.07
N ASP A 200 12.96 -7.53 11.30
CA ASP A 200 13.53 -7.79 12.62
C ASP A 200 14.85 -7.02 12.79
N PRO A 201 15.04 -6.22 13.86
CA PRO A 201 16.29 -5.51 14.10
C PRO A 201 17.55 -6.39 14.06
N ARG A 202 17.42 -7.69 14.36
CA ARG A 202 18.53 -8.66 14.33
C ARG A 202 19.02 -8.96 12.92
N ASP A 203 18.23 -8.70 11.87
CA ASP A 203 18.65 -8.84 10.47
C ASP A 203 19.63 -7.74 10.03
N PHE A 204 19.87 -6.76 10.90
CA PHE A 204 20.71 -5.58 10.64
C PHE A 204 21.88 -5.46 11.64
N ALA A 205 22.18 -6.54 12.37
CA ALA A 205 23.23 -6.56 13.40
C ALA A 205 24.64 -6.45 12.82
N ASP A 206 24.84 -6.88 11.57
CA ASP A 206 26.09 -6.81 10.81
C ASP A 206 26.35 -5.42 10.19
N ILE A 207 25.37 -4.52 10.24
CA ILE A 207 25.53 -3.16 9.70
C ILE A 207 26.29 -2.30 10.69
N GLU A 208 27.53 -1.98 10.32
CA GLU A 208 28.42 -1.10 11.05
C GLU A 208 27.92 0.36 11.04
N VAL A 209 28.29 1.10 12.09
CA VAL A 209 28.10 2.55 12.11
C VAL A 209 29.08 3.17 11.13
N ASP A 210 28.57 3.97 10.20
CA ASP A 210 29.38 4.80 9.30
C ASP A 210 29.13 6.25 9.68
N GLU A 211 30.18 6.95 10.13
CA GLU A 211 30.09 8.35 10.54
C GLU A 211 29.73 9.27 9.37
N LYS A 212 29.88 8.81 8.12
CA LYS A 212 29.53 9.55 6.91
C LYS A 212 28.06 9.52 6.53
N VAL A 213 27.26 8.66 7.16
CA VAL A 213 25.82 8.57 6.87
C VAL A 213 25.02 8.76 8.15
N THR A 214 24.26 9.85 8.19
CA THR A 214 23.33 10.14 9.28
C THR A 214 21.92 9.73 8.88
N VAL A 215 21.25 8.90 9.70
CA VAL A 215 19.83 8.56 9.51
C VAL A 215 18.98 9.30 10.53
N MET A 216 17.97 10.01 10.06
CA MET A 216 17.03 10.75 10.91
C MET A 216 15.60 10.67 10.40
N ARG A 217 14.65 11.10 11.24
CA ARG A 217 13.24 11.14 10.86
C ARG A 217 13.06 12.00 9.61
N ALA A 218 12.31 11.51 8.64
CA ALA A 218 12.12 12.23 7.38
C ALA A 218 11.45 13.60 7.58
N ARG A 219 10.61 13.77 8.61
CA ARG A 219 9.99 15.06 8.98
C ARG A 219 10.95 16.10 9.56
N ASP A 220 12.13 15.67 10.02
CA ASP A 220 13.14 16.52 10.63
C ASP A 220 14.23 16.92 9.60
N VAL A 221 14.14 16.39 8.37
CA VAL A 221 15.00 16.77 7.23
C VAL A 221 14.42 17.98 6.51
N ASP A 222 15.29 18.79 5.91
CA ASP A 222 14.87 19.82 4.95
C ASP A 222 14.00 19.22 3.84
N PHE A 223 12.74 19.64 3.80
CA PHE A 223 11.76 19.09 2.88
C PHE A 223 12.16 19.30 1.42
N ASP A 224 12.81 20.42 1.09
CA ASP A 224 13.13 20.74 -0.30
C ASP A 224 14.22 19.78 -0.83
N LYS A 225 15.21 19.44 0.00
CA LYS A 225 16.20 18.40 -0.33
C LYS A 225 15.58 17.01 -0.50
N LEU A 226 14.62 16.65 0.38
CA LEU A 226 13.92 15.37 0.27
C LEU A 226 13.06 15.30 -1.01
N ASN A 227 12.37 16.38 -1.34
CA ASN A 227 11.56 16.47 -2.55
C ASN A 227 12.42 16.47 -3.82
N GLU A 228 13.58 17.14 -3.81
CA GLU A 228 14.53 17.11 -4.92
C GLU A 228 15.02 15.68 -5.20
N TYR A 229 15.43 14.97 -4.14
CA TYR A 229 15.84 13.57 -4.26
C TYR A 229 14.70 12.68 -4.78
N ASP A 230 13.50 12.80 -4.21
CA ASP A 230 12.33 12.05 -4.66
C ASP A 230 11.98 12.32 -6.12
N SER A 231 12.00 13.59 -6.52
CA SER A 231 11.71 14.03 -7.88
C SER A 231 12.72 13.47 -8.88
N ALA A 232 14.00 13.42 -8.51
CA ALA A 232 15.04 12.80 -9.33
C ALA A 232 14.83 11.29 -9.49
N VAL A 233 14.39 10.59 -8.43
CA VAL A 233 14.11 9.14 -8.50
C VAL A 233 12.83 8.84 -9.29
N GLN A 234 11.79 9.66 -9.17
CA GLN A 234 10.50 9.44 -9.85
C GLN A 234 10.43 10.01 -11.26
N GLY A 235 11.27 11.00 -11.60
CA GLY A 235 11.16 11.75 -12.84
C GLY A 235 9.97 12.71 -12.88
N MET A 236 9.41 13.08 -11.72
CA MET A 236 8.31 14.03 -11.58
C MET A 236 8.30 14.67 -10.19
N ASP A 237 7.85 15.92 -10.09
CA ASP A 237 7.59 16.56 -8.80
C ASP A 237 6.26 16.07 -8.22
N ARG A 238 6.30 15.56 -6.99
CA ARG A 238 5.12 15.11 -6.24
C ARG A 238 5.15 15.59 -4.80
N ALA A 239 5.65 16.80 -4.56
CA ALA A 239 5.76 17.40 -3.23
C ALA A 239 4.49 17.31 -2.38
N GLU A 240 3.31 17.58 -2.96
CA GLU A 240 2.04 17.49 -2.22
C GLU A 240 1.77 16.06 -1.71
N TYR A 241 2.07 15.04 -2.52
CA TYR A 241 1.94 13.64 -2.14
C TYR A 241 2.94 13.27 -1.04
N LEU A 242 4.19 13.71 -1.18
CA LEU A 242 5.23 13.49 -0.17
C LEU A 242 4.81 14.07 1.19
N LYS A 243 4.24 15.29 1.22
CA LYS A 243 3.73 15.93 2.45
C LYS A 243 2.51 15.23 3.04
N LYS A 244 1.48 15.00 2.22
CA LYS A 244 0.17 14.51 2.71
C LYS A 244 0.20 13.03 3.08
N TRP A 245 1.02 12.24 2.38
CA TRP A 245 0.99 10.80 2.49
C TRP A 245 2.27 10.24 3.10
N ILE A 246 3.43 10.47 2.50
CA ILE A 246 4.68 9.83 2.93
C ILE A 246 5.10 10.32 4.31
N LEU A 247 5.05 11.63 4.54
CA LEU A 247 5.47 12.28 5.79
C LEU A 247 4.34 12.42 6.82
N ARG A 248 3.21 11.72 6.62
CA ARG A 248 2.09 11.78 7.59
C ARG A 248 2.53 11.26 8.96
N PRO A 249 2.00 11.79 10.07
CA PRO A 249 2.45 11.41 11.41
C PRO A 249 2.28 9.93 11.78
N SER A 250 1.35 9.22 11.14
CA SER A 250 1.13 7.78 11.37
C SER A 250 2.11 6.88 10.64
N ASN A 251 2.91 7.41 9.71
CA ASN A 251 3.96 6.66 9.04
C ASN A 251 5.26 6.66 9.85
N VAL A 252 6.00 5.57 9.72
CA VAL A 252 7.39 5.49 10.16
C VAL A 252 8.26 5.84 8.96
N ALA A 253 8.78 7.06 8.93
CA ALA A 253 9.59 7.55 7.81
C ALA A 253 10.96 8.07 8.27
N PHE A 254 11.99 7.68 7.53
CA PHE A 254 13.39 8.06 7.76
C PHE A 254 14.05 8.46 6.45
N ALA A 255 15.02 9.36 6.54
CA ALA A 255 15.91 9.72 5.45
C ALA A 255 17.36 9.56 5.90
N ALA A 256 18.21 9.14 4.97
CA ALA A 256 19.64 9.01 5.13
C ALA A 256 20.30 10.21 4.44
N LEU A 257 21.22 10.85 5.15
CA LEU A 257 21.92 12.04 4.73
C LEU A 257 23.42 11.76 4.71
N ASP A 258 24.11 12.31 3.73
CA ASP A 258 25.56 12.46 3.78
C ASP A 258 25.90 13.42 4.93
N SER A 259 26.76 12.98 5.86
CA SER A 259 27.09 13.76 7.06
C SER A 259 27.88 15.03 6.75
N ASP A 260 28.60 15.09 5.62
CA ASP A 260 29.44 16.23 5.24
C ASP A 260 28.65 17.26 4.44
N SER A 261 27.90 16.84 3.42
CA SER A 261 27.13 17.74 2.55
C SER A 261 25.69 17.99 3.01
N GLY A 262 25.15 17.09 3.85
CA GLY A 262 23.75 17.08 4.24
C GLY A 262 22.80 16.74 3.10
N ASP A 263 23.28 16.10 2.03
CA ASP A 263 22.45 15.71 0.89
C ASP A 263 21.72 14.39 1.17
N VAL A 264 20.51 14.26 0.63
CA VAL A 264 19.70 13.05 0.79
C VAL A 264 20.28 11.93 -0.08
N LEU A 265 20.65 10.83 0.56
CA LEU A 265 21.16 9.61 -0.07
C LEU A 265 20.06 8.55 -0.28
N GLY A 266 18.91 8.74 0.36
CA GLY A 266 17.80 7.80 0.34
C GLY A 266 16.77 8.10 1.42
N TYR A 267 15.59 7.50 1.28
CA TYR A 267 14.57 7.54 2.31
C TYR A 267 13.68 6.29 2.27
N VAL A 268 13.04 6.02 3.41
CA VAL A 268 12.06 4.96 3.57
C VAL A 268 10.81 5.51 4.26
N SER A 269 9.65 5.03 3.86
CA SER A 269 8.39 5.23 4.57
C SER A 269 7.68 3.91 4.76
N LEU A 270 7.13 3.70 5.95
CA LEU A 270 6.31 2.56 6.29
C LEU A 270 4.95 3.05 6.77
N SER A 271 3.90 2.55 6.13
CA SER A 271 2.51 2.74 6.58
C SER A 271 1.95 1.47 7.20
N PHE A 272 1.14 1.59 8.25
CA PHE A 272 0.44 0.46 8.85
C PHE A 272 -1.04 0.45 8.46
N PHE A 273 -1.49 -0.61 7.80
CA PHE A 273 -2.90 -0.80 7.49
C PHE A 273 -3.27 -2.29 7.43
N SER A 274 -4.51 -2.60 7.80
CA SER A 274 -5.06 -3.96 7.83
C SER A 274 -4.15 -5.00 8.50
N GLY A 275 -3.54 -4.62 9.62
CA GLY A 275 -2.74 -5.53 10.45
C GLY A 275 -1.33 -5.82 9.94
N ARG A 276 -0.80 -5.05 8.97
CA ARG A 276 0.53 -5.24 8.38
C ARG A 276 1.21 -3.90 8.08
N TRP A 277 2.54 -3.90 8.05
CA TRP A 277 3.32 -2.75 7.55
C TRP A 277 3.58 -2.87 6.05
N ASP A 278 3.61 -1.75 5.37
CA ASP A 278 3.95 -1.63 3.95
C ASP A 278 5.13 -0.68 3.78
N VAL A 279 6.22 -1.15 3.17
CA VAL A 279 7.37 -0.30 2.80
C VAL A 279 7.05 0.43 1.50
N ASN A 280 6.75 1.72 1.60
CA ASN A 280 6.18 2.52 0.53
C ASN A 280 6.56 4.01 0.55
N PRO A 281 7.69 4.40 -0.07
CA PRO A 281 8.69 3.58 -0.74
C PRO A 281 9.91 3.24 0.12
N LEU A 282 10.86 2.54 -0.51
CA LEU A 282 12.27 2.53 -0.11
C LEU A 282 13.11 2.93 -1.33
N TYR A 283 13.71 4.11 -1.27
CA TYR A 283 14.63 4.61 -2.28
C TYR A 283 16.01 4.86 -1.66
N ALA A 284 17.07 4.52 -2.36
CA ALA A 284 18.43 4.68 -1.86
C ALA A 284 19.45 4.66 -3.00
N ASP A 285 20.55 5.39 -2.81
CA ASP A 285 21.68 5.41 -3.74
C ASP A 285 22.51 4.12 -3.71
N SER A 286 22.47 3.39 -2.59
CA SER A 286 23.24 2.14 -2.38
C SER A 286 22.52 1.12 -1.51
N ASP A 287 22.97 -0.14 -1.59
CA ASP A 287 22.48 -1.23 -0.74
C ASP A 287 22.73 -0.94 0.75
N ASP A 288 23.85 -0.29 1.07
CA ASP A 288 24.19 0.09 2.45
C ASP A 288 23.20 1.14 3.00
N VAL A 289 22.92 2.19 2.22
CA VAL A 289 21.93 3.21 2.60
C VAL A 289 20.54 2.60 2.79
N ALA A 290 20.10 1.74 1.85
CA ALA A 290 18.81 1.05 1.95
C ALA A 290 18.70 0.18 3.22
N MET A 291 19.78 -0.54 3.56
CA MET A 291 19.83 -1.39 4.75
C MET A 291 19.87 -0.57 6.05
N ARG A 292 20.57 0.57 6.09
CA ARG A 292 20.54 1.51 7.23
C ARG A 292 19.16 2.09 7.49
N LEU A 293 18.45 2.47 6.42
CA LEU A 293 17.08 2.96 6.50
C LEU A 293 16.13 1.89 7.07
N LEU A 294 16.22 0.65 6.58
CA LEU A 294 15.41 -0.45 7.09
C LEU A 294 15.79 -0.84 8.53
N LYS A 295 17.07 -0.79 8.90
CA LYS A 295 17.53 -0.97 10.28
C LYS A 295 16.84 0.04 11.20
N GLN A 296 16.86 1.32 10.84
CA GLN A 296 16.23 2.36 11.64
C GLN A 296 14.71 2.16 11.72
N ALA A 297 14.05 1.81 10.61
CA ALA A 297 12.62 1.50 10.60
C ALA A 297 12.27 0.27 11.45
N SER A 298 13.10 -0.78 11.44
CA SER A 298 12.89 -2.02 12.20
C SER A 298 12.85 -1.80 13.71
N GLN A 299 13.55 -0.78 14.20
CA GLN A 299 13.58 -0.44 15.63
C GLN A 299 12.28 0.19 16.13
N GLU A 300 11.43 0.68 15.22
CA GLU A 300 10.16 1.32 15.57
C GLU A 300 8.94 0.45 15.34
N VAL A 301 9.02 -0.47 14.38
CA VAL A 301 7.94 -1.40 14.10
C VAL A 301 8.06 -2.62 15.00
N SER A 302 6.96 -3.05 15.63
CA SER A 302 7.00 -4.21 16.53
C SER A 302 7.29 -5.50 15.75
N GLU A 303 8.18 -6.34 16.29
CA GLU A 303 8.71 -7.56 15.65
C GLU A 303 7.64 -8.61 15.23
N SER A 304 6.44 -8.58 15.81
CA SER A 304 5.41 -9.60 15.54
C SER A 304 4.54 -9.34 14.30
N ILE A 305 4.70 -8.20 13.63
CA ILE A 305 3.80 -7.77 12.54
C ILE A 305 4.50 -7.99 11.19
N ARG A 306 3.82 -8.69 10.27
CA ARG A 306 4.31 -8.92 8.90
C ARG A 306 4.46 -7.59 8.16
N VAL A 307 5.55 -7.46 7.41
CA VAL A 307 5.83 -6.34 6.53
C VAL A 307 5.73 -6.82 5.08
N PHE A 308 5.32 -5.95 4.16
CA PHE A 308 5.44 -6.23 2.74
C PHE A 308 6.02 -5.06 1.95
N ALA A 309 6.58 -5.37 0.79
CA ALA A 309 7.14 -4.41 -0.14
C ALA A 309 6.72 -4.77 -1.58
N ARG A 310 6.77 -3.77 -2.46
CA ARG A 310 6.58 -3.94 -3.91
C ARG A 310 7.91 -3.66 -4.60
N ILE A 311 8.63 -4.72 -4.94
CA ILE A 311 9.97 -4.62 -5.51
C ILE A 311 9.85 -4.59 -7.04
N PRO A 312 10.40 -3.62 -7.77
CA PRO A 312 10.48 -3.71 -9.23
C PRO A 312 11.17 -5.01 -9.65
N ALA A 313 10.58 -5.76 -10.57
CA ALA A 313 11.13 -7.05 -11.01
C ALA A 313 12.47 -6.92 -11.74
N ASP A 314 12.83 -5.74 -12.22
CA ASP A 314 14.13 -5.42 -12.83
C ASP A 314 15.15 -4.84 -11.82
N SER A 315 14.76 -4.60 -10.56
CA SER A 315 15.66 -4.13 -9.50
C SER A 315 16.43 -5.30 -8.89
N VAL A 316 17.60 -5.62 -9.47
CA VAL A 316 18.51 -6.66 -8.94
C VAL A 316 18.90 -6.37 -7.49
N LYS A 317 19.19 -5.10 -7.17
CA LYS A 317 19.53 -4.63 -5.82
C LYS A 317 18.37 -4.84 -4.84
N GLY A 318 17.16 -4.43 -5.21
CA GLY A 318 15.95 -4.62 -4.41
C GLY A 318 15.67 -6.09 -4.11
N ILE A 319 15.73 -6.94 -5.15
CA ILE A 319 15.51 -8.39 -5.00
C ILE A 319 16.55 -8.98 -4.05
N LYS A 320 17.85 -8.69 -4.26
CA LYS A 320 18.93 -9.19 -3.40
C LYS A 320 18.74 -8.75 -1.94
N LEU A 321 18.40 -7.48 -1.72
CA LEU A 321 18.21 -6.94 -0.38
C LEU A 321 17.06 -7.65 0.35
N PHE A 322 15.86 -7.68 -0.23
CA PHE A 322 14.70 -8.27 0.45
C PHE A 322 14.81 -9.80 0.59
N SER A 323 15.55 -10.48 -0.28
CA SER A 323 15.85 -11.91 -0.12
C SER A 323 16.73 -12.23 1.10
N ARG A 324 17.44 -11.25 1.68
CA ARG A 324 18.20 -11.45 2.93
C ARG A 324 17.32 -11.46 4.18
N LEU A 325 16.12 -10.89 4.10
CA LEU A 325 15.23 -10.76 5.26
C LEU A 325 14.51 -12.07 5.57
N ARG A 326 14.20 -12.28 6.85
CA ARG A 326 13.58 -13.54 7.33
C ARG A 326 12.13 -13.68 6.89
N ASP A 327 11.71 -14.94 6.82
CA ASP A 327 10.35 -15.37 6.46
C ASP A 327 9.81 -14.78 5.15
N THR A 328 10.72 -14.45 4.24
CA THR A 328 10.40 -13.87 2.94
C THR A 328 9.58 -14.84 2.13
N LYS A 329 8.34 -14.45 1.83
CA LYS A 329 7.38 -15.22 1.03
C LYS A 329 6.97 -14.43 -0.20
N HIS A 330 6.83 -15.16 -1.29
CA HIS A 330 6.24 -14.64 -2.51
C HIS A 330 4.73 -14.55 -2.31
N HIS A 331 4.16 -13.35 -2.45
CA HIS A 331 2.71 -13.16 -2.30
C HIS A 331 2.00 -13.14 -3.65
N ARG A 332 2.37 -12.20 -4.52
CA ARG A 332 1.83 -12.05 -5.88
C ARG A 332 2.76 -11.20 -6.74
N VAL A 333 2.45 -11.16 -8.03
CA VAL A 333 3.06 -10.24 -8.99
C VAL A 333 1.98 -9.27 -9.49
N LEU A 334 2.30 -7.98 -9.51
CA LEU A 334 1.48 -6.97 -10.17
C LEU A 334 2.16 -6.57 -11.48
N TYR A 335 1.42 -6.55 -12.58
CA TYR A 335 1.94 -6.22 -13.90
C TYR A 335 1.63 -4.76 -14.21
N LEU A 336 2.66 -3.94 -14.42
CA LEU A 336 2.45 -2.60 -14.96
C LEU A 336 1.93 -2.75 -16.39
N MET A 337 0.79 -2.13 -16.68
CA MET A 337 0.16 -2.13 -18.00
C MET A 337 -0.14 -0.71 -18.43
N SER A 338 -0.07 -0.44 -19.73
CA SER A 338 -0.50 0.86 -20.27
C SER A 338 -0.96 0.79 -21.73
N ASP A 339 -1.78 1.75 -22.13
CA ASP A 339 -2.32 1.85 -23.50
C ASP A 339 -1.34 2.41 -24.52
N LYS A 340 -0.24 3.01 -24.08
CA LYS A 340 0.87 3.52 -24.89
C LYS A 340 2.21 3.26 -24.20
N PRO A 341 3.35 3.25 -24.92
CA PRO A 341 4.67 3.11 -24.31
C PRO A 341 4.91 4.16 -23.22
N LEU A 342 5.40 3.72 -22.06
CA LEU A 342 5.79 4.62 -20.98
C LEU A 342 7.17 5.24 -21.24
N PRO A 343 7.44 6.45 -20.72
CA PRO A 343 8.78 7.02 -20.70
C PRO A 343 9.79 6.08 -20.06
N ASN A 344 11.05 6.16 -20.48
CA ASN A 344 12.10 5.38 -19.84
C ASN A 344 12.38 5.96 -18.44
N SER A 345 12.24 5.12 -17.41
CA SER A 345 12.68 5.39 -16.05
C SER A 345 13.70 4.33 -15.60
N SER A 346 14.61 4.72 -14.70
CA SER A 346 15.54 3.79 -14.05
C SER A 346 14.95 3.29 -12.73
N SER A 347 15.15 2.00 -12.43
CA SER A 347 14.84 1.41 -11.13
C SER A 347 16.09 1.24 -10.23
N ASP A 348 17.23 1.81 -10.61
CA ASP A 348 18.53 1.59 -9.94
C ASP A 348 18.57 2.05 -8.48
N LYS A 349 17.74 3.03 -8.14
CA LYS A 349 17.58 3.59 -6.78
C LYS A 349 16.31 3.10 -6.08
N ILE A 350 15.56 2.19 -6.69
CA ILE A 350 14.22 1.79 -6.24
C ILE A 350 14.25 0.37 -5.70
N TYR A 351 14.18 0.26 -4.38
CA TYR A 351 14.10 -1.01 -3.68
C TYR A 351 12.65 -1.41 -3.42
N SER A 352 11.78 -0.44 -3.10
CA SER A 352 10.32 -0.64 -3.03
C SER A 352 9.58 0.55 -3.65
N LEU A 353 8.52 0.26 -4.40
CA LEU A 353 7.61 1.26 -4.97
C LEU A 353 6.83 1.98 -3.87
N SER A 354 6.42 3.22 -4.12
CA SER A 354 5.54 4.00 -3.25
C SER A 354 4.13 3.39 -3.23
N THR A 355 3.25 3.74 -4.17
CA THR A 355 1.90 3.17 -4.24
C THR A 355 1.51 2.84 -5.66
N VAL A 356 0.37 2.16 -5.82
CA VAL A 356 -0.21 1.88 -7.14
C VAL A 356 -0.78 3.14 -7.82
N CYS A 357 -0.98 4.23 -7.06
CA CYS A 357 -1.58 5.48 -7.53
C CYS A 357 -0.54 6.51 -7.95
N TYR A 358 0.56 6.60 -7.20
CA TYR A 358 1.63 7.57 -7.37
C TYR A 358 2.97 6.84 -7.36
N GLY A 359 3.21 5.94 -8.31
CA GLY A 359 4.46 5.20 -8.40
C GLY A 359 4.94 5.09 -9.83
N LEU A 360 6.21 5.50 -10.05
CA LEU A 360 7.03 5.39 -11.26
C LEU A 360 6.37 5.74 -12.60
N LYS A 361 6.93 6.77 -13.24
CA LYS A 361 6.63 7.17 -14.61
C LYS A 361 7.24 6.23 -15.65
#